data_AF-A0A3D1T8Q8-F1
#
_entry.id   AF-A0A3D1T8Q8-F1
#
_cell.length_a   1.000
_cell.length_b   1.000
_cell.length_c   1.000
_cell.angle_alpha   90.00
_cell.angle_beta   90.00
_cell.angle_gamma   90.00
#
_symmetry.space_group_name_H-M   'P 1'
#
loop_
_entity.id
_entity.type
_entity.pdbx_description
1 polymer ?
#
loop_
_entity_poly.entity_id
_entity_poly.type
_entity_poly.pdbx_seq_one_letter_code
_entity_poly.pdbx_strand_id
1 'polypeptide(L)'
;DTWSGDIPGRTRGSLVAFENGTVNSYGVENAQVRGELFVSPGEEVYRGMIVGENSRTDDLMINVCKAKRLTNMRSSTADIAVKLEPPRIMPLEACLEFINDDELLEVTPKALRMRKRNGA
;
A
#
# COMPACT_ATOMS: atom_id res chain seq x y z
N ASP A 1 -28.43 -28.22 1.29
CA ASP A 1 -27.02 -27.78 1.23
C ASP A 1 -26.41 -27.79 2.61
N THR A 2 -25.34 -28.56 2.79
CA THR A 2 -24.62 -28.68 4.07
C THR A 2 -23.51 -27.64 4.15
N TRP A 3 -23.57 -26.80 5.19
CA TRP A 3 -22.52 -25.85 5.55
C TRP A 3 -21.17 -26.57 5.69
N SER A 4 -20.13 -26.08 5.01
CA SER A 4 -18.80 -26.72 4.95
C SER A 4 -17.72 -25.97 5.74
N GLY A 5 -18.11 -25.08 6.64
CA GLY A 5 -17.19 -24.22 7.41
C GLY A 5 -16.99 -22.83 6.80
N ASP A 6 -16.26 -21.97 7.51
CA ASP A 6 -15.88 -20.64 7.05
C ASP A 6 -14.76 -20.73 6.01
N ILE A 7 -14.85 -19.92 4.95
CA ILE A 7 -13.76 -19.76 4.00
C ILE A 7 -12.73 -18.82 4.63
N PRO A 8 -11.48 -19.26 4.88
CA PRO A 8 -10.48 -18.41 5.48
C PRO A 8 -10.12 -17.27 4.53
N GLY A 9 -10.09 -16.03 5.05
CA GLY A 9 -9.60 -14.86 4.33
C GLY A 9 -8.08 -14.82 4.21
N ARG A 10 -7.53 -13.71 3.69
CA ARG A 10 -6.08 -13.54 3.59
C ARG A 10 -5.41 -13.56 4.98
N THR A 11 -4.17 -14.01 5.02
CA THR A 11 -3.38 -14.13 6.26
C THR A 11 -2.54 -12.89 6.57
N ARG A 12 -2.48 -11.92 5.66
CA ARG A 12 -1.70 -10.69 5.78
C ARG A 12 -2.61 -9.47 5.87
N GLY A 13 -2.14 -8.40 6.49
CA GLY A 13 -2.86 -7.13 6.57
C GLY A 13 -2.65 -6.27 5.33
N SER A 14 -3.38 -5.17 5.24
CA SER A 14 -3.24 -4.14 4.22
C SER A 14 -2.30 -3.02 4.70
N LEU A 15 -1.44 -2.52 3.81
CA LEU A 15 -0.81 -1.22 3.97
C LEU A 15 -1.80 -0.16 3.45
N VAL A 16 -2.21 0.76 4.31
CA VAL A 16 -3.27 1.72 4.02
C VAL A 16 -2.71 3.14 4.02
N ALA A 17 -2.97 3.90 2.96
CA ALA A 17 -2.53 5.27 2.82
C ALA A 17 -3.09 6.15 3.95
N PHE A 18 -2.18 6.82 4.66
CA PHE A 18 -2.52 7.69 5.76
C PHE A 18 -3.12 9.03 5.32
N GLU A 19 -2.74 9.54 4.15
CA GLU A 19 -3.17 10.85 3.65
C GLU A 19 -3.39 10.84 2.15
N ASN A 20 -4.00 11.92 1.65
CA ASN A 20 -4.11 12.17 0.22
C ASN A 20 -2.83 12.81 -0.30
N GLY A 21 -2.44 12.48 -1.51
CA GLY A 21 -1.37 13.17 -2.22
C GLY A 21 -0.60 12.26 -3.17
N THR A 22 0.51 12.76 -3.67
CA THR A 22 1.39 12.05 -4.58
C THR A 22 2.38 11.17 -3.80
N VAL A 23 2.55 9.92 -4.21
CA VAL A 23 3.52 8.99 -3.63
C VAL A 23 4.94 9.51 -3.85
N ASN A 24 5.73 9.56 -2.78
CA ASN A 24 7.11 10.02 -2.80
C ASN A 24 8.07 8.83 -2.66
N SER A 25 9.19 8.82 -3.39
CA SER A 25 10.24 7.81 -3.28
C SER A 25 10.71 7.57 -1.84
N TYR A 26 10.82 8.62 -1.02
CA TYR A 26 11.18 8.48 0.39
C TYR A 26 10.06 7.79 1.22
N GLY A 27 8.80 8.04 0.88
CA GLY A 27 7.68 7.32 1.47
C GLY A 27 7.68 5.83 1.09
N VAL A 28 7.90 5.53 -0.18
CA VAL A 28 8.02 4.16 -0.73
C VAL A 28 9.17 3.41 -0.08
N GLU A 29 10.34 4.03 0.04
CA GLU A 29 11.52 3.46 0.70
C GLU A 29 11.20 2.99 2.13
N ASN A 30 10.47 3.80 2.90
CA ASN A 30 10.07 3.43 4.25
C ASN A 30 8.97 2.37 4.28
N ALA A 31 8.09 2.38 3.27
CA ALA A 31 6.93 1.50 3.20
C ALA A 31 7.24 0.09 2.71
N GLN A 32 8.19 -0.08 1.77
CA GLN A 32 8.58 -1.39 1.26
C GLN A 32 9.22 -2.29 2.34
N VAL A 33 9.81 -1.70 3.39
CA VAL A 33 10.33 -2.47 4.54
C VAL A 33 9.17 -3.09 5.36
N ARG A 34 7.94 -2.61 5.18
CA ARG A 34 6.75 -3.12 5.87
C ARG A 34 6.01 -4.18 5.04
N GLY A 35 6.28 -4.28 3.74
CA GLY A 35 5.63 -5.26 2.88
C GLY A 35 5.73 -4.88 1.40
N GLU A 36 4.94 -5.56 0.57
CA GLU A 36 4.97 -5.40 -0.88
C GLU A 36 4.00 -4.28 -1.30
N LEU A 37 4.46 -3.33 -2.11
CA LEU A 37 3.67 -2.17 -2.50
C LEU A 37 2.97 -2.38 -3.85
N PHE A 38 1.82 -1.73 -4.02
CA PHE A 38 1.02 -1.75 -5.24
C PHE A 38 1.09 -0.43 -6.02
N VAL A 39 1.84 0.55 -5.49
CA VAL A 39 1.94 1.90 -6.04
C VAL A 39 3.40 2.30 -6.26
N SER A 40 3.63 3.07 -7.31
CA SER A 40 4.92 3.66 -7.66
C SER A 40 5.03 5.10 -7.17
N PRO A 41 6.26 5.64 -7.01
CA PRO A 41 6.46 7.09 -6.90
C PRO A 41 5.79 7.85 -8.05
N GLY A 42 5.13 8.96 -7.73
CA GLY A 42 4.39 9.79 -8.69
C GLY A 42 2.92 9.43 -8.85
N GLU A 43 2.46 8.29 -8.31
CA GLU A 43 1.03 7.95 -8.34
C GLU A 43 0.23 8.75 -7.29
N GLU A 44 -1.02 9.06 -7.61
CA GLU A 44 -1.93 9.76 -6.70
C GLU A 44 -2.68 8.78 -5.81
N VAL A 45 -2.59 8.96 -4.49
CA VAL A 45 -3.28 8.16 -3.49
C VAL A 45 -4.22 9.02 -2.64
N TYR A 46 -5.18 8.38 -2.00
CA TYR A 46 -6.08 9.01 -1.04
C TYR A 46 -6.11 8.22 0.28
N ARG A 47 -6.43 8.90 1.38
CA ARG A 47 -6.57 8.31 2.71
C ARG A 47 -7.53 7.12 2.68
N GLY A 48 -7.08 6.00 3.23
CA GLY A 48 -7.85 4.76 3.25
C GLY A 48 -7.70 3.90 2.00
N MET A 49 -6.99 4.37 0.95
CA MET A 49 -6.58 3.53 -0.18
C MET A 49 -5.57 2.49 0.30
N ILE A 50 -5.72 1.25 -0.15
CA ILE A 50 -4.74 0.19 0.09
C ILE A 50 -3.62 0.36 -0.93
N VAL A 51 -2.40 0.53 -0.43
CA VAL A 51 -1.19 0.82 -1.21
C VAL A 51 -0.20 -0.34 -1.19
N GLY A 52 -0.52 -1.43 -0.50
CA GLY A 52 0.31 -2.62 -0.44
C GLY A 52 -0.23 -3.70 0.49
N GLU A 53 0.49 -4.81 0.56
CA GLU A 53 0.26 -5.92 1.46
C GLU A 53 1.28 -5.86 2.60
N ASN A 54 0.81 -5.86 3.84
CA ASN A 54 1.67 -5.87 5.02
C ASN A 54 2.34 -7.25 5.17
N SER A 55 3.60 -7.26 5.59
CA SER A 55 4.31 -8.47 5.97
C SER A 55 3.72 -9.17 7.21
N ARG A 56 2.91 -8.44 7.98
CA ARG A 56 2.21 -8.91 9.18
C ARG A 56 0.70 -9.07 8.93
N THR A 57 0.00 -9.68 9.88
CA THR A 57 -1.44 -9.96 9.82
C THR A 57 -2.31 -8.72 10.00
N ASP A 58 -1.81 -7.69 10.68
CA ASP A 58 -2.54 -6.47 11.02
C ASP A 58 -2.47 -5.44 9.89
N ASP A 59 -3.55 -4.67 9.70
CA ASP A 59 -3.54 -3.52 8.80
C ASP A 59 -2.67 -2.40 9.40
N LEU A 60 -1.91 -1.72 8.54
CA LEU A 60 -1.00 -0.66 8.95
C LEU A 60 -1.24 0.61 8.14
N MET A 61 -1.58 1.69 8.85
CA MET A 61 -1.62 3.04 8.29
C MET A 61 -0.20 3.54 8.03
N ILE A 62 0.08 3.96 6.79
CA ILE A 62 1.41 4.39 6.36
C ILE A 62 1.35 5.63 5.48
N ASN A 63 2.30 6.54 5.70
CA ASN A 63 2.44 7.74 4.89
C ASN A 63 3.44 7.50 3.76
N VAL A 64 2.93 7.20 2.57
CA VAL A 64 3.69 7.06 1.32
C VAL A 64 3.95 8.40 0.61
N CYS A 65 3.30 9.48 1.04
CA CYS A 65 3.48 10.84 0.52
C CYS A 65 4.61 11.61 1.24
N LYS A 66 5.16 11.03 2.31
CA LYS A 66 6.16 11.66 3.17
C LYS A 66 7.39 12.08 2.37
N ALA A 67 7.72 13.37 2.45
CA ALA A 67 8.96 13.92 1.93
C ALA A 67 10.12 13.77 2.93
N LYS A 68 11.34 13.61 2.41
CA LYS A 68 12.57 13.62 3.21
C LYS A 68 12.76 15.02 3.80
N ARG A 69 12.83 15.14 5.14
CA ARG A 69 13.21 16.42 5.76
C ARG A 69 14.69 16.66 5.53
N LEU A 70 15.00 17.71 4.76
CA LEU A 70 16.36 18.19 4.54
C LEU A 70 16.85 18.93 5.79
N THR A 71 17.14 18.21 6.87
CA THR A 71 17.97 18.76 7.95
C THR A 71 19.42 18.69 7.48
N ASN A 72 20.11 19.83 7.41
CA ASN A 72 21.52 20.01 6.99
C ASN A 72 22.48 18.94 7.56
N MET A 73 22.49 17.74 6.99
CA MET A 73 23.29 16.63 7.47
C MET A 73 24.56 16.59 6.63
N ARG A 74 25.58 17.31 7.11
CA ARG A 74 26.98 17.04 6.78
C ARG A 74 27.30 15.63 7.30
N SER A 75 27.18 14.62 6.45
CA SER A 75 27.71 13.28 6.68
C SER A 75 28.50 12.87 5.45
N SER A 76 29.76 12.50 5.66
CA SER A 76 30.77 12.11 4.68
C SER A 76 30.45 10.79 3.94
N THR A 77 29.20 10.33 4.01
CA THR A 77 28.65 9.14 3.35
C THR A 77 27.48 9.60 2.49
N ALA A 78 27.78 10.31 1.42
CA ALA A 78 26.78 10.79 0.48
C ALA A 78 26.04 9.60 -0.17
N ASP A 79 24.72 9.60 -0.02
CA ASP A 79 23.72 8.91 -0.83
C ASP A 79 24.06 7.50 -1.32
N ILE A 80 23.90 6.50 -0.45
CA ILE A 80 23.54 5.17 -0.94
C ILE A 80 22.13 5.31 -1.49
N ALA A 81 21.98 5.37 -2.81
CA ALA A 81 20.68 5.38 -3.47
C ALA A 81 19.95 4.08 -3.10
N VAL A 82 18.90 4.19 -2.27
CA VAL A 82 18.11 3.03 -1.90
C VAL A 82 17.31 2.57 -3.11
N LYS A 83 17.48 1.29 -3.46
CA LYS A 83 16.77 0.68 -4.58
C LYS A 83 15.31 0.45 -4.16
N LEU A 84 14.39 1.10 -4.87
CA LEU A 84 12.97 0.85 -4.72
C LEU A 84 12.62 -0.47 -5.41
N GLU A 85 11.86 -1.30 -4.72
CA GLU A 85 11.28 -2.51 -5.32
C GLU A 85 10.16 -2.10 -6.28
N PRO A 86 10.07 -2.73 -7.48
CA PRO A 86 8.96 -2.47 -8.38
C PRO A 86 7.64 -2.89 -7.71
N PRO A 87 6.55 -2.12 -7.86
CA PRO A 87 5.30 -2.49 -7.25
C PRO A 87 4.70 -3.74 -7.89
N ARG A 88 3.96 -4.52 -7.09
CA ARG A 88 3.14 -5.61 -7.58
C ARG A 88 1.94 -5.03 -8.32
N ILE A 89 1.87 -5.27 -9.62
CA ILE A 89 0.72 -4.90 -10.44
C ILE A 89 -0.44 -5.83 -10.10
N MET A 90 -1.56 -5.25 -9.68
CA MET A 90 -2.75 -5.99 -9.26
C MET A 90 -3.80 -5.99 -10.39
N PRO A 91 -3.93 -7.09 -11.18
CA PRO A 91 -5.04 -7.24 -12.12
C PRO A 91 -6.39 -7.35 -11.38
N LEU A 92 -7.50 -7.31 -12.12
CA LEU A 92 -8.85 -7.33 -11.56
C LEU A 92 -9.09 -8.55 -10.67
N GLU A 93 -8.70 -9.72 -11.14
CA GLU A 93 -8.86 -11.00 -10.46
C GLU A 93 -8.05 -11.02 -9.16
N ALA A 94 -6.80 -10.56 -9.21
CA ALA A 94 -5.96 -10.46 -8.01
C ALA A 94 -6.49 -9.42 -7.01
N CYS A 95 -7.07 -8.31 -7.48
CA CYS A 95 -7.75 -7.36 -6.60
C CYS A 95 -8.95 -8.00 -5.90
N LEU A 96 -9.76 -8.77 -6.63
CA LEU A 96 -10.94 -9.45 -6.10
C LEU A 96 -10.57 -10.55 -5.10
N GLU A 97 -9.48 -11.26 -5.32
CA GLU A 97 -8.95 -12.26 -4.38
C GLU A 97 -8.34 -11.61 -3.12
N PHE A 98 -7.77 -10.41 -3.26
CA PHE A 98 -7.05 -9.75 -2.17
C PHE A 98 -7.97 -9.09 -1.13
N ILE A 99 -9.08 -8.46 -1.56
CA ILE A 99 -9.92 -7.66 -0.67
C ILE A 99 -10.66 -8.51 0.37
N ASN A 100 -10.77 -7.99 1.59
CA ASN A 100 -11.60 -8.57 2.66
C ASN A 100 -12.99 -7.90 2.73
N ASP A 101 -13.88 -8.42 3.58
CA ASP A 101 -15.27 -7.93 3.74
C ASP A 101 -15.39 -6.43 4.08
N ASP A 102 -14.40 -5.90 4.79
CA ASP A 102 -14.30 -4.50 5.20
C ASP A 102 -13.55 -3.62 4.19
N GLU A 103 -13.31 -4.14 2.99
CA GLU A 103 -12.61 -3.49 1.89
C GLU A 103 -13.46 -3.46 0.63
N LEU A 104 -13.10 -2.58 -0.29
CA LEU A 104 -13.80 -2.35 -1.54
C LEU A 104 -12.79 -2.23 -2.67
N LEU A 105 -13.17 -2.73 -3.84
CA LEU A 105 -12.48 -2.47 -5.11
C LEU A 105 -13.21 -1.35 -5.85
N GLU A 106 -12.53 -0.22 -6.03
CA GLU A 106 -12.94 0.86 -6.91
C GLU A 106 -12.49 0.56 -8.34
N VAL A 107 -13.46 0.44 -9.24
CA VAL A 107 -13.22 0.15 -10.65
C VAL A 107 -13.56 1.38 -11.49
N THR A 108 -12.61 1.81 -12.31
CA THR A 108 -12.80 2.83 -13.33
C THR A 108 -12.21 2.35 -14.66
N PRO A 109 -12.58 2.93 -15.81
CA PRO A 109 -11.98 2.54 -17.10
C PRO A 109 -10.46 2.69 -17.17
N LYS A 110 -9.85 3.46 -16.28
CA LYS A 110 -8.41 3.78 -16.29
C LYS A 110 -7.64 3.20 -15.11
N ALA A 111 -8.31 2.71 -14.09
CA ALA A 111 -7.66 2.31 -12.84
C ALA A 111 -8.52 1.35 -12.03
N LEU A 112 -7.83 0.44 -11.34
CA LEU A 112 -8.34 -0.41 -10.28
C LEU A 112 -7.66 0.04 -8.98
N ARG A 113 -8.44 0.31 -7.93
CA ARG A 113 -7.91 0.74 -6.63
C ARG A 113 -8.64 0.03 -5.51
N MET A 114 -7.91 -0.49 -4.53
CA MET A 114 -8.49 -1.10 -3.35
C MET A 114 -8.53 -0.10 -2.19
N ARG A 115 -9.54 -0.16 -1.32
CA ARG A 115 -9.65 0.73 -0.15
C ARG A 115 -10.40 0.10 1.02
N LYS A 116 -10.22 0.64 2.22
CA LYS A 116 -11.07 0.32 3.39
C LYS A 116 -12.47 0.93 3.24
N ARG A 117 -13.52 0.18 3.60
CA ARG A 117 -14.93 0.59 3.51
C ARG A 117 -15.21 1.87 4.31
N ASN A 118 -14.80 1.92 5.58
CA ASN A 118 -15.20 3.01 6.49
C ASN A 118 -14.21 4.19 6.56
N GLY A 119 -13.17 4.20 5.72
CA GLY A 119 -12.01 5.06 5.99
C GLY A 119 -11.30 4.62 7.26
N ALA A 120 -9.99 4.79 7.32
CA ALA A 120 -9.22 4.44 8.50
C ALA A 120 -9.41 5.43 9.65
#